data_AF-A0A1I8EC35-F1
#
_entry.id   AF-A0A1I8EC35-F1
#
_cell.length_a   1.000
_cell.length_b   1.000
_cell.length_c   1.000
_cell.angle_alpha   90.00
_cell.angle_beta   90.00
_cell.angle_gamma   90.00
#
_symmetry.space_group_name_H-M   'P 1'
#
loop_
_entity.id
_entity.type
_entity.pdbx_description
1 polymer ?
#
loop_
_entity_poly.entity_id
_entity_poly.type
_entity_poly.pdbx_seq_one_letter_code
_entity_poly.pdbx_strand_id
1 'polypeptide(L)'
;MEIPDEYCICEQTWYNTDIHGDDVTNAAQFLINDINDFLKQKNLTEICETLDFIEIISAKQLENRPVLKIVVSASPSYGKYEAQLLKEKDNFIIITKIIRLDEYGEQGYCTPGEDVRPLCYCRRQLTTSATR
;
A
#
# COMPACT_ATOMS: atom_id res chain seq x y z
N MET A 1 16.53 22.17 -18.33
CA MET A 1 15.84 20.89 -18.08
C MET A 1 15.29 21.01 -16.68
N GLU A 2 13.98 21.20 -16.55
CA GLU A 2 13.34 21.26 -15.24
C GLU A 2 12.99 19.84 -14.82
N ILE A 3 13.33 19.49 -13.58
CA ILE A 3 12.93 18.22 -12.97
C ILE A 3 11.44 18.37 -12.63
N PRO A 4 10.56 17.50 -13.14
CA PRO A 4 9.15 17.54 -12.77
C PRO A 4 8.99 17.48 -11.24
N ASP A 5 8.07 18.26 -10.69
CA ASP A 5 7.90 18.43 -9.22
C ASP A 5 7.70 17.11 -8.46
N GLU A 6 7.13 16.11 -9.14
CA GLU A 6 6.97 14.74 -8.67
C GLU A 6 8.29 14.05 -8.29
N TYR A 7 9.43 14.52 -8.79
CA TYR A 7 10.77 14.03 -8.45
C TYR A 7 11.49 14.89 -7.39
N CYS A 8 10.93 16.03 -6.99
CA CYS A 8 11.49 16.92 -5.95
C CYS A 8 10.87 16.70 -4.55
N ILE A 9 10.28 15.53 -4.31
CA ILE A 9 9.54 15.19 -3.08
C ILE A 9 10.34 15.29 -1.77
N CYS A 10 11.68 15.26 -1.82
CA CYS A 10 12.54 15.38 -0.64
C CYS A 10 12.65 16.82 -0.10
N GLU A 11 12.37 17.83 -0.95
CA GLU A 11 12.36 19.25 -0.55
C GLU A 11 10.97 19.72 -0.11
N GLN A 12 9.97 18.83 -0.17
CA GLN A 12 8.60 19.16 0.10
C GLN A 12 8.25 19.09 1.60
N THR A 13 7.47 20.07 2.08
CA THR A 13 6.97 20.07 3.45
C THR A 13 5.76 19.15 3.59
N TRP A 14 5.81 18.26 4.58
CA TRP A 14 4.71 17.35 4.91
C TRP A 14 4.21 17.62 6.32
N TYR A 15 2.90 17.68 6.48
CA TYR A 15 2.26 17.84 7.80
C TYR A 15 1.53 16.58 8.19
N ASN A 16 1.59 16.22 9.47
CA ASN A 16 0.74 15.16 9.99
C ASN A 16 -0.72 15.57 9.83
N THR A 17 -1.54 14.67 9.31
CA THR A 17 -2.99 14.86 9.22
C THR A 17 -3.70 13.86 10.13
N ASP A 18 -4.94 14.17 10.48
CA ASP A 18 -5.76 13.26 11.26
C ASP A 18 -5.98 11.95 10.51
N ILE A 19 -5.59 10.85 11.15
CA ILE A 19 -5.73 9.50 10.61
C ILE A 19 -7.19 9.04 10.57
N HIS A 20 -8.09 9.71 11.31
CA HIS A 20 -9.52 9.41 11.32
C HIS A 20 -10.32 10.25 10.32
N GLY A 21 -9.67 11.11 9.52
CA GLY A 21 -10.34 11.89 8.49
C GLY A 21 -10.92 11.01 7.38
N ASP A 22 -12.07 11.41 6.83
CA ASP A 22 -12.76 10.69 5.77
C ASP A 22 -11.86 10.47 4.53
N ASP A 23 -11.12 11.51 4.13
CA ASP A 23 -10.19 11.43 3.00
C ASP A 23 -9.08 10.41 3.23
N VAL A 24 -8.53 10.36 4.44
CA VAL A 24 -7.46 9.42 4.80
C VAL A 24 -7.99 7.99 4.85
N THR A 25 -9.20 7.81 5.40
CA THR A 25 -9.88 6.51 5.45
C THR A 25 -10.19 5.98 4.05
N ASN A 26 -10.72 6.84 3.18
CA ASN A 26 -11.01 6.49 1.79
C ASN A 26 -9.72 6.19 1.00
N ALA A 27 -8.66 6.97 1.19
CA ALA A 27 -7.36 6.71 0.57
C ALA A 27 -6.75 5.38 1.04
N ALA A 28 -6.89 5.05 2.32
CA ALA A 28 -6.39 3.80 2.89
C ALA A 28 -7.13 2.58 2.34
N GLN A 29 -8.45 2.64 2.27
CA GLN A 29 -9.24 1.57 1.66
C GLN A 29 -8.94 1.43 0.18
N PHE A 30 -8.80 2.54 -0.53
CA PHE A 30 -8.40 2.56 -1.95
C PHE A 30 -7.04 1.89 -2.16
N LEU A 31 -6.04 2.19 -1.33
CA LEU A 31 -4.71 1.58 -1.44
C LEU A 31 -4.74 0.05 -1.34
N ILE A 32 -5.46 -0.50 -0.36
CA ILE A 32 -5.56 -1.96 -0.21
C ILE A 32 -6.32 -2.59 -1.38
N ASN A 33 -7.38 -1.95 -1.85
CA ASN A 33 -8.12 -2.40 -3.02
C ASN A 33 -7.24 -2.41 -4.29
N ASP A 34 -6.44 -1.36 -4.50
CA ASP A 34 -5.51 -1.25 -5.63
C ASP A 34 -4.44 -2.36 -5.60
N ILE A 35 -3.90 -2.70 -4.42
CA ILE A 35 -2.99 -3.86 -4.27
C ILE A 35 -3.68 -5.15 -4.71
N ASN A 36 -4.89 -5.41 -4.22
CA ASN A 36 -5.65 -6.61 -4.58
C ASN A 36 -5.98 -6.67 -6.07
N ASP A 37 -6.35 -5.54 -6.67
CA ASP A 37 -6.63 -5.42 -8.09
C ASP A 37 -5.36 -5.63 -8.94
N PHE A 38 -4.22 -5.11 -8.50
CA PHE A 38 -2.93 -5.37 -9.15
C PHE A 38 -2.58 -6.87 -9.13
N LEU A 39 -2.73 -7.55 -7.99
CA LEU A 39 -2.50 -9.00 -7.89
C LEU A 39 -3.47 -9.79 -8.78
N LYS A 40 -4.72 -9.34 -8.87
CA LYS A 40 -5.73 -9.93 -9.75
C LYS A 40 -5.41 -9.77 -11.21
N GLN A 41 -4.97 -8.58 -11.65
CA GLN A 41 -4.53 -8.33 -13.03
C GLN A 41 -3.32 -9.20 -13.42
N LYS A 42 -2.49 -9.60 -12.45
CA LYS A 42 -1.37 -10.52 -12.64
C LYS A 42 -1.78 -12.01 -12.58
N ASN A 43 -3.07 -12.33 -12.42
CA ASN A 43 -3.61 -13.68 -12.24
C ASN A 43 -3.07 -14.42 -11.01
N LEU A 44 -2.84 -13.70 -9.91
CA LEU A 44 -2.24 -14.25 -8.70
C LEU A 44 -3.24 -14.51 -7.57
N THR A 45 -4.54 -14.28 -7.79
CA THR A 45 -5.59 -14.45 -6.78
C THR A 45 -5.75 -15.87 -6.26
N GLU A 46 -5.24 -16.88 -6.97
CA GLU A 46 -5.24 -18.28 -6.51
C GLU A 46 -4.05 -18.61 -5.59
N ILE A 47 -3.01 -17.77 -5.63
CA ILE A 47 -1.71 -18.03 -5.01
C ILE A 47 -1.46 -17.06 -3.84
N CYS A 48 -1.86 -15.80 -4.01
CA CYS A 48 -1.83 -14.75 -2.99
C CYS A 48 -3.18 -14.66 -2.28
N GLU A 49 -3.15 -14.43 -0.97
CA GLU A 49 -4.33 -14.07 -0.21
C GLU A 49 -4.83 -12.67 -0.59
N THR A 50 -6.15 -12.48 -0.48
CA THR A 50 -6.74 -11.15 -0.53
C THR A 50 -6.33 -10.41 0.74
N LEU A 51 -5.82 -9.19 0.58
CA LEU A 51 -5.45 -8.36 1.71
C LEU A 51 -6.67 -7.59 2.23
N ASP A 52 -6.87 -7.62 3.54
CA ASP A 52 -7.90 -6.81 4.18
C ASP A 52 -7.28 -5.65 4.97
N PHE A 53 -7.87 -4.46 4.83
CA PHE A 53 -7.46 -3.28 5.60
C PHE A 53 -7.65 -3.52 7.10
N ILE A 54 -6.63 -3.19 7.90
CA ILE A 54 -6.67 -3.25 9.36
C ILE A 54 -6.78 -1.84 9.95
N GLU A 55 -5.76 -1.02 9.72
CA GLU A 55 -5.64 0.31 10.35
C GLU A 55 -4.74 1.24 9.55
N ILE A 56 -4.90 2.55 9.79
CA ILE A 56 -3.99 3.58 9.31
C ILE A 56 -2.92 3.80 10.39
N ILE A 57 -1.67 3.56 10.03
CA ILE A 57 -0.52 3.74 10.93
C ILE A 57 -0.10 5.21 10.96
N SER A 58 -0.05 5.85 9.80
CA SER A 58 0.27 7.28 9.71
C SER A 58 -0.30 7.91 8.44
N ALA A 59 -0.59 9.20 8.51
CA ALA A 59 -1.01 9.98 7.36
C ALA A 59 -0.35 11.36 7.39
N LYS A 60 0.11 11.80 6.23
CA LYS A 60 0.68 13.13 6.03
C LYS A 60 0.08 13.78 4.79
N GLN A 61 -0.17 15.08 4.87
CA GLN A 61 -0.60 15.89 3.76
C GLN A 61 0.60 16.68 3.22
N LEU A 62 0.74 16.72 1.90
CA LEU A 62 1.71 17.57 1.23
C LEU A 62 1.26 19.04 1.28
N GLU A 63 2.17 19.94 1.62
CA GLU A 63 1.91 21.37 1.60
C GLU A 63 1.43 21.86 0.21
N ASN A 64 0.33 22.63 0.19
CA ASN A 64 -0.23 23.25 -1.02
C ASN A 64 -0.61 22.29 -2.16
N ARG A 65 -0.66 20.97 -1.92
CA ARG A 65 -1.14 19.99 -2.90
C ARG A 65 -2.12 19.01 -2.28
N PRO A 66 -3.12 18.52 -3.02
CA PRO A 66 -4.05 17.51 -2.54
C PRO A 66 -3.42 16.11 -2.59
N VAL A 67 -2.21 15.95 -2.04
CA VAL A 67 -1.48 14.68 -2.00
C VAL A 67 -1.40 14.19 -0.55
N LEU A 68 -1.84 12.96 -0.35
CA LEU A 68 -1.73 12.24 0.91
C LEU A 68 -0.60 11.22 0.82
N LYS A 69 0.25 11.16 1.84
CA LYS A 69 1.18 10.07 2.08
C LYS A 69 0.66 9.26 3.24
N ILE A 70 0.26 8.01 2.99
CA ILE A 70 -0.33 7.15 4.00
C ILE A 70 0.53 5.90 4.22
N VAL A 71 0.49 5.40 5.44
CA VAL A 71 0.99 4.08 5.81
C VAL A 71 -0.17 3.30 6.40
N VAL A 72 -0.49 2.15 5.83
CA VAL A 72 -1.60 1.29 6.25
C VAL A 72 -1.09 -0.09 6.64
N SER A 73 -1.80 -0.73 7.58
CA SER A 73 -1.59 -2.14 7.92
C SER A 73 -2.65 -3.01 7.25
N ALA A 74 -2.28 -4.17 6.72
CA ALA A 74 -3.23 -5.12 6.15
C ALA A 74 -2.99 -6.57 6.59
N SER A 75 -4.11 -7.27 6.76
CA SER A 75 -4.15 -8.71 7.04
C SER A 75 -3.95 -9.50 5.74
N PRO A 76 -3.52 -10.78 5.80
CA PRO A 76 -3.21 -11.56 6.99
C PRO A 76 -1.79 -11.35 7.54
N SER A 77 -0.93 -10.64 6.79
CA SER A 77 0.49 -10.48 7.13
C SER A 77 0.81 -9.42 8.19
N TYR A 78 -0.18 -8.60 8.60
CA TYR A 78 0.03 -7.37 9.37
C TYR A 78 1.02 -6.41 8.68
N GLY A 79 0.96 -6.41 7.35
CA GLY A 79 1.92 -5.74 6.52
C GLY A 79 1.73 -4.25 6.40
N LYS A 80 2.83 -3.51 6.41
CA LYS A 80 2.85 -2.06 6.39
C LYS A 80 3.15 -1.57 4.99
N TYR A 81 2.16 -0.93 4.37
CA TYR A 81 2.26 -0.42 3.00
C TYR A 81 2.24 1.10 3.00
N GLU A 82 3.23 1.70 2.35
CA GLU A 82 3.32 3.14 2.12
C GLU A 82 3.00 3.46 0.66
N ALA A 83 2.19 4.50 0.45
CA ALA A 83 1.98 5.10 -0.87
C ALA A 83 1.66 6.60 -0.74
N GLN A 84 1.90 7.32 -1.83
CA GLN A 84 1.40 8.67 -2.03
C GLN A 84 0.24 8.65 -3.02
N LEU A 85 -0.86 9.29 -2.64
CA LEU A 85 -2.11 9.35 -3.38
C LEU A 85 -2.46 10.80 -3.67
N LEU A 86 -2.69 11.12 -4.94
CA LEU A 86 -3.29 12.38 -5.36
C LEU A 86 -4.81 12.27 -5.24
N LYS A 87 -5.43 13.20 -4.53
CA LYS A 87 -6.89 13.35 -4.49
C LYS A 87 -7.36 14.15 -5.70
N GLU A 88 -8.18 13.52 -6.53
CA GLU A 88 -8.85 14.15 -7.68
C GLU A 88 -10.36 14.15 -7.46
N LYS A 89 -10.92 15.29 -7.06
CA LYS A 89 -12.32 15.45 -6.69
C LYS A 89 -12.71 14.42 -5.61
N ASP A 90 -13.43 13.37 -5.99
CA ASP A 90 -13.95 12.31 -5.13
C ASP A 90 -13.18 10.98 -5.27
N ASN A 91 -12.09 10.95 -6.05
CA ASN A 91 -11.27 9.77 -6.30
C ASN A 91 -9.82 9.98 -5.86
N PHE A 92 -9.08 8.86 -5.81
CA PHE A 92 -7.65 8.84 -5.54
C PHE A 92 -6.89 8.19 -6.70
N ILE A 93 -5.66 8.67 -6.92
CA ILE A 93 -4.70 8.07 -7.85
C ILE A 93 -3.41 7.84 -7.09
N ILE A 94 -2.88 6.62 -7.12
CA ILE A 94 -1.55 6.32 -6.59
C ILE A 94 -0.51 6.88 -7.56
N ILE A 95 0.28 7.85 -7.09
CA ILE A 95 1.27 8.58 -7.90
C ILE A 95 2.71 8.09 -7.65
N THR A 96 2.88 7.11 -6.76
CA THR A 96 4.18 6.53 -6.40
C THR A 96 4.07 5.01 -6.39
N LYS A 97 5.20 4.31 -6.40
CA LYS A 97 5.18 2.86 -6.15
C LYS A 97 4.67 2.59 -4.74
N ILE A 98 3.89 1.52 -4.58
CA ILE A 98 3.51 0.99 -3.28
C ILE A 98 4.73 0.31 -2.67
N ILE A 99 5.11 0.71 -1.46
CA ILE A 99 6.30 0.21 -0.77
C ILE A 99 5.88 -0.58 0.46
N ARG A 100 6.40 -1.81 0.60
CA ARG A 100 6.32 -2.57 1.85
C ARG A 100 7.41 -2.06 2.81
N LEU A 101 7.03 -1.53 3.96
CA LEU A 101 7.95 -0.90 4.91
C LEU A 101 8.60 -1.90 5.89
N ASP A 102 7.92 -3.00 6.19
CA ASP A 102 8.40 -4.06 7.08
C ASP A 102 8.99 -5.25 6.30
N GLU A 103 9.82 -6.04 6.98
CA GLU A 103 10.37 -7.27 6.41
C GLU A 103 9.25 -8.29 6.17
N TYR A 104 9.09 -8.71 4.91
CA TYR A 104 8.07 -9.70 4.51
C TYR A 104 8.63 -11.12 4.36
N GLY A 105 9.96 -11.28 4.37
CA GLY A 105 10.64 -12.58 4.34
C GLY A 105 10.10 -13.52 3.24
N GLU A 106 9.70 -14.73 3.64
CA GLU A 106 9.24 -15.77 2.71
C GLU A 106 7.78 -15.62 2.27
N GLN A 107 7.04 -14.63 2.79
CA GLN A 107 5.59 -14.48 2.60
C GLN A 107 5.17 -14.38 1.13
N GLY A 108 6.03 -13.85 0.25
CA GLY A 108 5.73 -13.70 -1.19
C GLY A 108 6.40 -14.73 -2.11
N TYR A 109 7.10 -15.75 -1.59
CA TYR A 109 7.99 -16.65 -2.37
C TYR A 109 7.29 -17.53 -3.42
N CYS A 110 5.98 -17.68 -3.33
CA CYS A 110 5.17 -18.36 -4.33
C CYS A 110 5.05 -17.58 -5.65
N THR A 111 5.53 -16.32 -5.69
CA THR A 111 5.53 -15.47 -6.88
C THR A 111 6.96 -15.21 -7.36
N PRO A 112 7.22 -15.26 -8.68
CA PRO A 112 8.58 -15.07 -9.22
C PRO A 112 8.98 -13.60 -9.42
N GLY A 113 8.04 -12.65 -9.28
CA GLY A 113 8.27 -11.23 -9.61
C GLY A 113 8.61 -10.37 -8.40
N GLU A 114 9.74 -9.67 -8.42
CA GLU A 114 10.17 -8.75 -7.35
C GLU A 114 9.20 -7.57 -7.16
N ASP A 115 8.42 -7.21 -8.17
CA ASP A 115 7.34 -6.22 -8.10
C ASP A 115 6.09 -6.72 -7.36
N VAL A 116 5.94 -8.04 -7.23
CA VAL A 116 4.78 -8.71 -6.65
C VAL A 116 5.08 -9.25 -5.26
N ARG A 117 6.29 -9.79 -5.03
CA ARG A 117 6.68 -10.44 -3.77
C ARG A 117 6.38 -9.61 -2.53
N PRO A 118 6.59 -8.28 -2.49
CA PRO A 118 6.29 -7.47 -1.31
C PRO A 118 4.78 -7.28 -1.05
N LEU A 119 3.96 -7.51 -2.07
CA LEU A 119 2.50 -7.29 -2.05
C LEU A 119 1.71 -8.59 -1.86
N CYS A 120 2.35 -9.74 -2.10
CA CYS A 120 1.71 -11.04 -2.04
C CYS A 120 1.96 -11.72 -0.68
N TYR A 121 0.88 -12.22 -0.07
CA TYR A 121 0.97 -13.20 1.01
C TYR A 121 0.53 -14.57 0.50
N CYS A 122 1.43 -15.54 0.47
CA CYS A 122 1.21 -16.84 -0.14
C CYS A 122 0.21 -17.70 0.65
N ARG A 123 -0.88 -18.12 0.00
CA ARG A 123 -1.90 -19.03 0.57
C ARG A 123 -1.30 -20.32 1.13
N ARG A 124 -0.30 -20.88 0.46
CA ARG A 124 0.29 -22.19 0.79
C ARG A 124 0.96 -22.24 2.16
N GLN A 125 1.36 -21.11 2.74
CA GLN A 125 1.93 -21.09 4.10
C GLN A 125 0.89 -21.46 5.18
N LEU A 126 -0.41 -21.44 4.88
CA LEU A 126 -1.47 -21.89 5.79
C LEU A 126 -1.54 -23.42 5.94
N THR A 127 -0.85 -24.20 5.11
CA THR A 127 -0.88 -25.67 5.21
C THR A 127 0.11 -26.24 6.23
N THR A 128 1.00 -25.43 6.80
CA THR A 128 2.06 -25.90 7.73
C THR A 128 1.90 -25.45 9.19
N SER A 129 0.90 -24.62 9.52
CA SER A 129 0.70 -24.12 10.89
C SER A 129 -0.46 -24.78 11.66
N ALA A 130 -0.75 -26.05 11.35
CA ALA A 130 -1.71 -26.87 12.11
C ALA A 130 -1.05 -28.12 12.73
N THR A 131 0.20 -28.02 13.22
CA THR A 131 0.74 -29.01 14.16
C THR A 131 1.85 -28.39 15.01
N ARG A 132 1.49 -27.97 16.23
CA ARG A 132 2.34 -28.13 17.41
C ARG A 132 1.50 -28.13 18.67
#